data_AF-A0A0M8ML90-F1
#
_entry.id   AF-A0A0M8ML90-F1
#
_cell.length_a   1.000
_cell.length_b   1.000
_cell.length_c   1.000
_cell.angle_alpha   90.00
_cell.angle_beta   90.00
_cell.angle_gamma   90.00
#
_symmetry.space_group_name_H-M   'P 1'
#
loop_
_entity.id
_entity.type
_entity.pdbx_description
1 polymer ?
#
loop_
_entity_poly.entity_id
_entity_poly.type
_entity_poly.pdbx_seq_one_letter_code
_entity_poly.pdbx_strand_id
1 'polypeptide(L)'
;MKKLLFTLTLFIAFATQAQTLTEKDLLGTWKLSTSTMHGVLINFETGKVTTTEGYEDAYSPEEIQKIEQGIKGEHPFPLSVTFDKGNSITFLVGKEKEQHTYELIVKNGKTFIGDGTDEYEVQLENATVITFFYANEDDGNVTISFKK
;
A
#
# COMPACT_ATOMS: atom_id res chain seq x y z
N MET A 1 29.25 -41.15 -31.69
CA MET A 1 29.10 -39.68 -31.66
C MET A 1 27.75 -39.34 -31.03
N LYS A 2 27.78 -38.40 -30.08
CA LYS A 2 26.70 -37.54 -29.55
C LYS A 2 25.37 -38.19 -29.09
N LYS A 3 25.29 -38.35 -27.76
CA LYS A 3 24.06 -38.43 -26.97
C LYS A 3 23.31 -37.10 -27.08
N LEU A 4 22.07 -37.10 -27.57
CA LEU A 4 21.19 -35.92 -27.51
C LEU A 4 20.29 -36.09 -26.29
N LEU A 5 20.68 -35.47 -25.17
CA LEU A 5 19.79 -35.22 -24.04
C LEU A 5 18.75 -34.18 -24.49
N PHE A 6 17.50 -34.59 -24.62
CA PHE A 6 16.36 -33.67 -24.66
C PHE A 6 16.05 -33.25 -23.21
N THR A 7 16.73 -32.23 -22.72
CA THR A 7 16.33 -31.55 -21.49
C THR A 7 15.16 -30.65 -21.84
N LEU A 8 13.94 -31.15 -21.61
CA LEU A 8 12.71 -30.37 -21.67
C LEU A 8 12.72 -29.38 -20.51
N THR A 9 13.36 -28.23 -20.71
CA THR A 9 13.33 -27.11 -19.76
C THR A 9 11.90 -26.58 -19.73
N LEU A 10 11.15 -27.03 -18.72
CA LEU A 10 9.82 -26.53 -18.39
C LEU A 10 9.96 -25.04 -18.04
N PHE A 11 9.78 -24.16 -19.02
CA PHE A 11 9.47 -22.75 -18.77
C PHE A 11 8.13 -22.73 -18.06
N ILE A 12 8.16 -22.78 -16.73
CA ILE A 12 7.04 -22.33 -15.92
C ILE A 12 6.96 -20.84 -16.21
N ALA A 13 6.11 -20.49 -17.18
CA ALA A 13 5.59 -19.15 -17.30
C ALA A 13 4.86 -18.90 -15.98
N PHE A 14 5.56 -18.28 -15.02
CA PHE A 14 4.92 -17.50 -13.98
C PHE A 14 4.26 -16.35 -14.72
N ALA A 15 3.10 -16.61 -15.33
CA ALA A 15 2.14 -15.57 -15.56
C ALA A 15 1.96 -14.94 -14.19
N THR A 16 2.43 -13.71 -14.05
CA THR A 16 2.10 -12.80 -12.96
C THR A 16 0.58 -12.60 -12.99
N GLN A 17 -0.16 -13.63 -12.56
CA GLN A 17 -1.56 -13.50 -12.25
C GLN A 17 -1.60 -12.55 -11.08
N ALA A 18 -2.21 -11.39 -11.29
CA ALA A 18 -2.51 -10.47 -10.22
C ALA A 18 -3.20 -11.25 -9.10
N GLN A 19 -2.59 -11.22 -7.91
CA GLN A 19 -3.03 -12.02 -6.78
C GLN A 19 -4.40 -11.52 -6.34
N THR A 20 -5.43 -12.35 -6.50
CA THR A 20 -6.74 -12.06 -5.91
C THR A 20 -6.62 -12.17 -4.39
N LEU A 21 -6.80 -11.06 -3.68
CA LEU A 21 -6.74 -11.06 -2.22
C LEU A 21 -8.01 -11.64 -1.62
N THR A 22 -7.85 -12.37 -0.53
CA THR A 22 -8.94 -12.89 0.30
C THR A 22 -8.91 -12.22 1.68
N GLU A 23 -10.03 -12.27 2.40
CA GLU A 23 -10.11 -11.81 3.80
C GLU A 23 -8.96 -12.38 4.65
N LYS A 24 -8.66 -13.68 4.48
CA LYS A 24 -7.61 -14.39 5.22
C LYS A 24 -6.24 -13.74 5.04
N ASP A 25 -5.96 -13.21 3.85
CA ASP A 25 -4.68 -12.58 3.55
C ASP A 25 -4.51 -11.25 4.29
N LEU A 26 -5.62 -10.55 4.53
CA LEU A 26 -5.66 -9.25 5.19
C LEU A 26 -5.68 -9.35 6.72
N LEU A 27 -6.13 -10.46 7.31
CA LEU A 27 -6.29 -10.58 8.76
C LEU A 27 -5.05 -10.14 9.57
N GLY A 28 -5.31 -9.38 10.63
CA GLY A 28 -4.31 -8.86 11.56
C GLY A 28 -4.20 -7.35 11.56
N THR A 29 -3.26 -6.83 12.35
CA THR A 29 -2.97 -5.41 12.47
C THR A 29 -1.84 -5.02 11.54
N TRP A 30 -2.01 -3.91 10.84
CA TRP A 30 -1.05 -3.34 9.92
C TRP A 30 -0.80 -1.89 10.30
N LYS A 31 0.46 -1.50 10.40
CA LYS A 31 0.88 -0.16 10.80
C LYS A 31 1.27 0.64 9.58
N LEU A 32 0.89 1.91 9.54
CA LEU A 32 1.29 2.81 8.47
C LEU A 32 2.82 2.81 8.34
N SER A 33 3.31 2.54 7.14
CA SER A 33 4.74 2.45 6.85
C SER A 33 5.16 3.59 5.92
N THR A 34 4.45 3.78 4.81
CA THR A 34 4.74 4.85 3.84
C THR A 34 3.49 5.49 3.27
N SER A 35 3.62 6.74 2.83
CA SER A 35 2.64 7.40 1.97
C SER A 35 3.37 8.11 0.83
N THR A 36 2.82 8.05 -0.38
CA THR A 36 3.29 8.85 -1.51
C THR A 36 2.16 9.72 -2.00
N MET A 37 2.41 11.02 -2.17
CA MET A 37 1.45 11.96 -2.73
C MET A 37 2.21 13.04 -3.51
N HIS A 38 1.76 13.38 -4.72
CA HIS A 38 2.44 14.33 -5.61
C HIS A 38 3.95 14.11 -5.78
N GLY A 39 4.37 12.84 -5.81
CA GLY A 39 5.78 12.48 -5.94
C GLY A 39 6.63 12.72 -4.69
N VAL A 40 6.02 13.03 -3.55
CA VAL A 40 6.68 13.05 -2.24
C VAL A 40 6.38 11.75 -1.51
N LEU A 41 7.42 11.01 -1.16
CA LEU A 41 7.39 9.80 -0.34
C LEU A 41 7.72 10.16 1.11
N ILE A 42 6.81 9.80 2.01
CA ILE A 42 6.99 9.88 3.45
C ILE A 42 7.18 8.47 4.00
N ASN A 43 8.26 8.25 4.73
CA ASN A 43 8.49 7.01 5.47
C ASN A 43 8.23 7.24 6.97
N PHE A 44 7.13 6.67 7.48
CA PHE A 44 6.69 6.86 8.86
C PHE A 44 7.49 6.03 9.87
N GLU A 45 8.20 4.99 9.43
CA GLU A 45 9.11 4.23 10.30
C GLU A 45 10.36 5.04 10.67
N THR A 46 10.87 5.84 9.73
CA THR A 46 12.12 6.61 9.89
C THR A 46 11.87 8.12 10.06
N GLY A 47 10.67 8.59 9.77
CA GLY A 47 10.34 10.01 9.69
C GLY A 47 11.04 10.73 8.53
N LYS A 48 11.54 10.01 7.53
CA LYS A 48 12.25 10.57 6.39
C LYS A 48 11.28 10.94 5.28
N VAL A 49 11.54 12.08 4.63
CA VAL A 49 10.83 12.52 3.43
C VAL A 49 11.79 12.51 2.24
N THR A 50 11.35 11.99 1.11
CA THR A 50 12.10 11.98 -0.15
C THR A 50 11.16 12.24 -1.32
N THR A 51 11.70 12.57 -2.49
CA THR A 51 10.94 12.58 -3.75
C THR A 51 11.00 11.20 -4.41
N THR A 52 9.98 10.87 -5.19
CA THR A 52 9.97 9.70 -6.08
C THR A 52 10.58 10.05 -7.44
N GLU A 53 10.85 9.00 -8.22
CA GLU A 53 11.37 9.15 -9.59
C GLU A 53 10.48 10.07 -10.44
N GLY A 54 11.10 11.02 -11.13
CA GLY A 54 10.42 12.01 -11.98
C GLY A 54 9.98 13.29 -11.26
N TYR A 55 10.24 13.41 -9.95
CA TYR A 55 9.88 14.57 -9.12
C TYR A 55 11.09 15.17 -8.39
N GLU A 56 12.31 14.79 -8.74
CA GLU A 56 13.54 15.20 -8.06
C GLU A 56 13.76 16.71 -8.09
N ASP A 57 13.38 17.36 -9.19
CA ASP A 57 13.52 18.81 -9.38
C ASP A 57 12.21 19.58 -9.08
N ALA A 58 11.13 18.87 -8.72
CA ALA A 58 9.84 19.49 -8.43
C ALA A 58 9.79 20.19 -7.07
N TYR A 59 10.70 19.81 -6.15
CA TYR A 59 10.79 20.34 -4.80
C TYR A 59 12.22 20.75 -4.47
N SER A 60 12.36 21.94 -3.89
CA SER A 60 13.64 22.35 -3.32
C SER A 60 13.97 21.56 -2.05
N PRO A 61 15.27 21.44 -1.69
CA PRO A 61 15.66 20.82 -0.43
C PRO A 61 15.03 21.47 0.81
N GLU A 62 14.81 22.79 0.78
CA GLU A 62 14.18 23.52 1.88
C GLU A 62 12.70 23.16 2.05
N GLU A 63 11.97 22.93 0.94
CA GLU A 63 10.57 22.49 0.98
C GLU A 63 10.45 21.08 1.55
N ILE A 64 11.29 20.15 1.11
CA ILE A 64 11.34 18.79 1.66
C ILE A 64 11.64 18.83 3.16
N GLN A 65 12.58 19.67 3.59
CA GLN A 65 12.93 19.81 5.00
C GLN A 65 11.75 20.38 5.83
N LYS A 66 10.97 21.32 5.29
CA LYS A 66 9.77 21.83 5.95
C LYS A 66 8.71 20.75 6.11
N ILE A 67 8.49 19.94 5.08
CA ILE A 67 7.56 18.79 5.14
C ILE A 67 8.03 17.80 6.21
N GLU A 68 9.31 17.45 6.22
CA GLU A 68 9.89 16.53 7.20
C GLU A 68 9.75 17.05 8.64
N GLN A 69 9.95 18.35 8.86
CA GLN A 69 9.75 18.98 10.16
C GLN A 69 8.27 18.97 10.58
N GLY A 70 7.35 19.25 9.65
CA GLY A 70 5.91 19.19 9.90
C GLY A 70 5.47 17.80 10.36
N ILE A 71 5.90 16.75 9.65
CA ILE A 71 5.59 15.36 10.02
C ILE A 71 6.15 15.02 11.40
N LYS A 72 7.39 15.39 11.71
CA LYS A 72 7.96 15.14 13.04
C LYS A 72 7.26 15.90 14.17
N GLY A 73 6.67 17.06 13.88
CA GLY A 73 5.93 17.89 14.84
C GLY A 73 4.48 17.44 15.07
N GLU A 74 3.82 16.93 14.02
CA GLU A 74 2.38 16.64 14.02
C GLU A 74 2.04 15.14 14.06
N HIS A 75 2.97 14.24 13.69
CA HIS A 75 2.76 12.79 13.71
C HIS A 75 3.55 12.06 14.82
N PRO A 76 2.99 11.96 16.04
CA PRO A 76 3.31 10.87 16.95
C PRO A 76 2.24 9.78 16.95
N PHE A 77 1.15 9.90 16.19
CA PHE A 77 0.04 8.97 16.31
C PHE A 77 0.24 7.76 15.41
N PRO A 78 0.36 6.54 15.99
CA PRO A 78 0.37 5.33 15.18
C PRO A 78 -0.96 5.25 14.46
N LEU A 79 -0.93 5.39 13.13
CA LEU A 79 -2.03 4.93 12.29
C LEU A 79 -1.86 3.42 12.12
N SER A 80 -2.84 2.66 12.57
CA SER A 80 -2.91 1.24 12.25
C SER A 80 -4.29 0.84 11.81
N VAL A 81 -4.35 -0.09 10.88
CA VAL A 81 -5.58 -0.73 10.44
C VAL A 81 -5.57 -2.18 10.89
N THR A 82 -6.64 -2.63 11.54
CA THR A 82 -6.82 -4.03 11.93
C THR A 82 -7.94 -4.62 11.11
N PHE A 83 -7.63 -5.65 10.34
CA PHE A 83 -8.62 -6.46 9.64
C PHE A 83 -9.01 -7.64 10.53
N ASP A 84 -10.29 -7.66 10.90
CA ASP A 84 -10.92 -8.68 11.71
C ASP A 84 -11.79 -9.59 10.83
N LYS A 85 -12.13 -10.76 11.39
CA LYS A 85 -13.03 -11.71 10.73
C LYS A 85 -14.42 -11.11 10.49
N GLY A 86 -15.08 -11.54 9.43
CA GLY A 86 -16.39 -11.04 9.01
C GLY A 86 -16.29 -9.71 8.25
N ASN A 87 -15.19 -9.49 7.52
CA ASN A 87 -14.92 -8.27 6.77
C ASN A 87 -15.07 -6.98 7.59
N SER A 88 -14.58 -7.00 8.83
CA SER A 88 -14.54 -5.82 9.69
C SER A 88 -13.15 -5.19 9.61
N ILE A 89 -13.10 -3.88 9.51
CA ILE A 89 -11.86 -3.10 9.55
C ILE A 89 -11.94 -2.09 10.68
N THR A 90 -10.90 -2.03 11.51
CA THR A 90 -10.73 -1.05 12.56
C THR A 90 -9.59 -0.10 12.19
N PHE A 91 -9.86 1.20 12.13
CA PHE A 91 -8.84 2.24 12.05
C PHE A 91 -8.53 2.74 13.46
N LEU A 92 -7.25 2.83 13.79
CA LEU A 92 -6.76 3.43 15.03
C LEU A 92 -5.88 4.61 14.66
N VAL A 93 -6.31 5.81 15.06
CA VAL A 93 -5.56 7.07 14.88
C VAL A 93 -5.26 7.60 16.27
N GLY A 94 -4.06 7.29 16.78
CA GLY A 94 -3.68 7.68 18.14
C GLY A 94 -4.54 6.97 19.19
N LYS A 95 -5.48 7.70 19.81
CA LYS A 95 -6.43 7.14 20.79
C LYS A 95 -7.83 6.90 20.22
N GLU A 96 -8.11 7.44 19.04
CA GLU A 96 -9.40 7.33 18.40
C GLU A 96 -9.48 6.03 17.61
N LYS A 97 -10.61 5.35 17.73
CA LYS A 97 -10.88 4.08 17.07
C LYS A 97 -12.19 4.20 16.31
N GLU A 98 -12.13 3.86 15.03
CA GLU A 98 -13.29 3.77 14.15
C GLU A 98 -13.37 2.37 13.55
N GLN A 99 -14.57 1.84 13.38
CA GLN A 99 -14.80 0.50 12.88
C GLN A 99 -15.82 0.55 11.74
N HIS A 100 -15.48 -0.10 10.63
CA HIS A 100 -16.28 -0.17 9.42
C HIS A 100 -16.36 -1.62 8.94
N THR A 101 -17.28 -1.86 8.02
CA THR A 101 -17.32 -3.07 7.21
C THR A 101 -16.71 -2.75 5.85
N TYR A 102 -16.02 -3.73 5.27
CA TYR A 102 -15.50 -3.61 3.92
C TYR A 102 -15.95 -4.77 3.04
N GLU A 103 -15.78 -4.62 1.74
CA GLU A 103 -15.98 -5.66 0.75
C GLU A 103 -14.72 -5.81 -0.10
N LEU A 104 -14.42 -7.05 -0.51
CA LEU A 104 -13.38 -7.33 -1.50
C LEU A 104 -14.03 -7.52 -2.86
N ILE A 105 -13.63 -6.67 -3.79
CA ILE A 105 -14.20 -6.60 -5.13
C ILE A 105 -13.09 -6.92 -6.13
N VAL A 106 -13.34 -7.83 -7.07
CA VAL A 106 -12.37 -8.21 -8.11
C VAL A 106 -12.82 -7.68 -9.45
N LYS A 107 -12.03 -6.78 -10.05
CA LYS A 107 -12.30 -6.17 -11.36
C LYS A 107 -11.03 -6.23 -12.20
N ASN A 108 -11.14 -6.73 -13.43
CA ASN A 108 -10.02 -6.78 -14.39
C ASN A 108 -8.73 -7.43 -13.81
N GLY A 109 -8.89 -8.45 -12.96
CA GLY A 109 -7.79 -9.14 -12.29
C GLY A 109 -7.18 -8.40 -11.09
N LYS A 110 -7.64 -7.19 -10.77
CA LYS A 110 -7.21 -6.43 -9.59
C LYS A 110 -8.21 -6.60 -8.45
N THR A 111 -7.71 -6.51 -7.22
CA THR A 111 -8.56 -6.51 -6.02
C THR A 111 -8.72 -5.09 -5.51
N PHE A 112 -9.94 -4.77 -5.08
CA PHE A 112 -10.34 -3.50 -4.50
C PHE A 112 -10.96 -3.76 -3.13
N ILE A 113 -10.72 -2.85 -2.19
CA ILE A 113 -11.44 -2.76 -0.92
C ILE A 113 -12.42 -1.59 -1.05
N GLY A 114 -13.69 -1.81 -0.72
CA GLY A 114 -14.70 -0.75 -0.73
C GLY A 114 -15.74 -0.89 0.36
N ASP A 115 -16.56 0.14 0.52
CA ASP A 115 -17.66 0.20 1.49
C ASP A 115 -19.05 0.31 0.82
N GLY A 116 -19.08 0.13 -0.50
CA GLY A 116 -20.27 0.29 -1.34
C GLY A 116 -20.42 1.68 -1.96
N THR A 117 -19.66 2.67 -1.49
CA THR A 117 -19.59 4.02 -2.08
C THR A 117 -18.27 4.22 -2.79
N ASP A 118 -17.17 4.00 -2.07
CA ASP A 118 -15.82 4.18 -2.58
C ASP A 118 -15.12 2.82 -2.72
N GLU A 119 -14.20 2.74 -3.68
CA GLU A 119 -13.40 1.55 -3.94
C GLU A 119 -11.93 1.94 -4.16
N TYR A 120 -11.05 1.25 -3.46
CA TYR A 120 -9.62 1.50 -3.49
C TYR A 120 -8.89 0.24 -3.94
N GLU A 121 -8.06 0.34 -4.98
CA GLU A 121 -7.24 -0.79 -5.40
C GLU A 121 -6.30 -1.15 -4.26
N VAL A 122 -6.22 -2.44 -3.96
CA VAL A 122 -5.37 -2.98 -2.90
C VAL A 122 -4.45 -4.04 -3.46
N GLN A 123 -3.18 -3.96 -3.07
CA GLN A 123 -2.18 -4.96 -3.39
C GLN A 123 -1.52 -5.45 -2.10
N LEU A 124 -1.15 -6.73 -2.10
CA LEU A 124 -0.42 -7.36 -1.00
C LEU A 124 0.94 -7.82 -1.52
N GLU A 125 2.00 -7.26 -0.98
CA GLU A 125 3.37 -7.62 -1.29
C GLU A 125 3.94 -8.52 -0.20
N ASN A 126 4.44 -9.69 -0.60
CA ASN A 126 5.14 -10.64 0.27
C ASN A 126 4.38 -10.99 1.57
N ALA A 127 3.04 -10.94 1.55
CA ALA A 127 2.15 -11.13 2.71
C ALA A 127 2.43 -10.21 3.92
N THR A 128 3.18 -9.12 3.74
CA THR A 128 3.69 -8.27 4.83
C THR A 128 3.48 -6.79 4.60
N VAL A 129 3.19 -6.36 3.37
CA VAL A 129 2.86 -4.98 3.04
C VAL A 129 1.54 -4.93 2.26
N ILE A 130 0.55 -4.21 2.77
CA ILE A 130 -0.66 -3.85 2.02
C ILE A 130 -0.47 -2.44 1.48
N THR A 131 -0.69 -2.23 0.19
CA THR A 131 -0.68 -0.91 -0.44
C THR A 131 -2.05 -0.61 -1.00
N PHE A 132 -2.59 0.55 -0.63
CA PHE A 132 -3.79 1.14 -1.18
C PHE A 132 -3.43 2.19 -2.21
N PHE A 133 -4.12 2.17 -3.34
CA PHE A 133 -3.96 3.15 -4.41
C PHE A 133 -5.22 3.99 -4.51
N TYR A 134 -5.03 5.30 -4.41
CA TYR A 134 -6.07 6.30 -4.53
C TYR A 134 -5.72 7.16 -5.75
N ALA A 135 -6.68 7.34 -6.65
CA ALA A 135 -6.56 8.33 -7.72
C ALA A 135 -7.57 9.42 -7.43
N ASN A 136 -7.10 10.62 -7.11
CA ASN A 136 -7.93 11.81 -7.06
C ASN A 136 -7.60 12.68 -8.28
N GLU A 137 -8.62 13.29 -8.90
CA GLU A 137 -8.44 14.18 -10.06
C GLU A 137 -7.52 15.37 -9.72
N ASP A 138 -7.56 15.83 -8.47
CA ASP A 138 -6.79 16.98 -7.99
C ASP A 138 -5.44 16.59 -7.34
N ASP A 139 -5.42 15.51 -6.54
CA ASP A 139 -4.24 15.14 -5.73
C ASP A 139 -3.27 14.15 -6.44
N GLY A 140 -3.59 13.77 -7.68
CA GLY A 140 -2.85 12.75 -8.42
C GLY A 140 -2.97 11.35 -7.80
N ASN A 141 -1.99 10.49 -8.10
CA ASN A 141 -1.96 9.13 -7.55
C ASN A 141 -1.37 9.17 -6.13
N VAL A 142 -2.19 8.90 -5.13
CA VAL A 142 -1.77 8.71 -3.75
C VAL A 142 -1.62 7.22 -3.47
N THR A 143 -0.51 6.83 -2.85
CA THR A 143 -0.31 5.46 -2.38
C THR A 143 -0.07 5.44 -0.89
N ILE A 144 -0.74 4.54 -0.17
CA ILE A 144 -0.57 4.39 1.27
C ILE A 144 -0.26 2.93 1.56
N SER A 145 0.86 2.66 2.21
CA SER A 145 1.29 1.31 2.54
C SER A 145 1.32 1.07 4.04
N PHE A 146 0.83 -0.10 4.43
CA PHE A 146 0.82 -0.58 5.80
C PHE A 146 1.61 -1.88 5.89
N LYS A 147 2.35 -2.04 6.99
CA LYS A 147 3.20 -3.20 7.24
C LYS A 147 2.76 -3.95 8.50
N LYS A 148 2.81 -5.27 8.45
CA LYS A 148 2.50 -6.16 9.58
C LYS A 148 3.53 -6.05 10.71
#